data_AF-A0A0R1YPZ9-F1
#
_entry.id   AF-A0A0R1YPZ9-F1
#
_cell.length_a   1.000
_cell.length_b   1.000
_cell.length_c   1.000
_cell.angle_alpha   90.00
_cell.angle_beta   90.00
_cell.angle_gamma   90.00
#
_symmetry.space_group_name_H-M   'P 1'
#
loop_
_entity.id
_entity.type
_entity.pdbx_description
1 polymer ?
#
loop_
_entity_poly.entity_id
_entity_poly.type
_entity_poly.pdbx_seq_one_letter_code
_entity_poly.pdbx_strand_id
1 'polypeptide(L)'
;MTFDPQSGREIKKRRPALVVSATPYNRATGFVQICPIISTIRHRPGFFTLTDQKAISGQVNAIQLRSVDFLSPHRNIVKVEAIDPRTFGEIAQFIRFIFDFDQILDFGD
;
A
#
# COMPACT_ATOMS: atom_id res chain seq x y z
N MET A 1 5.76 -10.05 -0.15
CA MET A 1 4.56 -10.83 -0.50
C MET A 1 4.65 -11.29 -1.94
N THR A 2 4.19 -12.51 -2.25
CA THR A 2 4.03 -13.00 -3.64
C THR A 2 2.69 -12.53 -4.21
N PHE A 3 2.69 -11.92 -5.39
CA PHE A 3 1.52 -11.23 -5.97
C PHE A 3 0.72 -12.07 -6.98
N ASP A 4 0.95 -13.39 -7.09
CA ASP A 4 0.27 -14.26 -8.06
C ASP A 4 -1.16 -14.70 -7.65
N PRO A 5 -2.03 -15.08 -8.61
CA PRO A 5 -1.83 -15.00 -10.06
C PRO A 5 -2.36 -13.68 -10.63
N GLN A 6 -1.65 -13.09 -11.58
CA GLN A 6 -2.18 -12.01 -12.40
C GLN A 6 -1.83 -12.21 -13.89
N SER A 7 -2.75 -11.81 -14.78
CA SER A 7 -2.68 -12.01 -16.23
C SER A 7 -1.82 -10.95 -16.91
N GLY A 8 -0.65 -11.33 -17.44
CA GLY A 8 0.15 -10.51 -18.37
C GLY A 8 1.60 -10.27 -17.96
N ARG A 9 2.18 -9.13 -18.35
CA ARG A 9 3.57 -8.67 -18.08
C ARG A 9 3.81 -8.27 -16.61
N GLU A 10 3.06 -8.83 -15.67
CA GLU A 10 3.10 -8.46 -14.27
C GLU A 10 4.34 -9.00 -13.54
N ILE A 11 4.63 -8.32 -12.45
CA ILE A 11 5.89 -8.37 -11.71
C ILE A 11 6.10 -9.76 -11.06
N LYS A 12 7.07 -10.51 -11.58
CA LYS A 12 7.44 -11.89 -11.18
C LYS A 12 8.19 -12.06 -9.84
N LYS A 13 8.33 -11.04 -8.99
CA LYS A 13 9.21 -11.08 -7.79
C LYS A 13 8.46 -10.68 -6.53
N ARG A 14 8.75 -11.36 -5.41
CA ARG A 14 8.35 -10.90 -4.06
C ARG A 14 8.72 -9.42 -3.92
N ARG A 15 7.74 -8.57 -3.64
CA ARG A 15 8.00 -7.16 -3.32
C ARG A 15 7.54 -6.82 -1.90
N PRO A 16 8.22 -5.86 -1.26
CA PRO A 16 7.69 -5.24 -0.06
C PRO A 16 6.48 -4.36 -0.40
N ALA A 17 5.62 -4.18 0.58
CA ALA A 17 4.44 -3.33 0.48
C ALA A 17 4.15 -2.71 1.84
N LEU A 18 3.61 -1.50 1.84
CA LEU A 18 3.14 -0.82 3.03
C LEU A 18 1.71 -1.26 3.34
N VAL A 19 1.44 -1.69 4.57
CA VAL A 19 0.08 -1.92 5.06
C VAL A 19 -0.50 -0.60 5.54
N VAL A 20 -1.69 -0.24 5.06
CA VAL A 20 -2.36 1.04 5.37
C VAL A 20 -3.71 0.84 6.07
N SER A 21 -4.08 -0.41 6.31
CA SER A 21 -5.33 -0.82 6.96
C SER A 21 -5.14 -1.03 8.46
N ALA A 22 -6.18 -0.70 9.23
CA ALA A 22 -6.18 -0.82 10.68
C ALA A 22 -6.17 -2.29 11.13
N THR A 23 -5.49 -2.59 12.24
CA THR A 23 -5.43 -3.95 12.79
C THR A 23 -6.81 -4.59 13.05
N PRO A 24 -7.83 -3.88 13.58
CA PRO A 24 -9.16 -4.46 13.74
C PRO A 24 -9.79 -4.92 12.42
N TYR A 25 -9.68 -4.11 11.36
CA TYR A 25 -10.14 -4.49 10.01
C TYR A 25 -9.43 -5.75 9.52
N ASN A 26 -8.10 -5.80 9.69
CA ASN A 26 -7.31 -6.94 9.24
C ASN A 26 -7.74 -8.23 9.93
N ARG A 27 -7.90 -8.19 11.26
CA ARG A 27 -8.32 -9.36 12.04
C ARG A 27 -9.73 -9.82 11.70
N ALA A 28 -10.65 -8.88 11.49
CA ALA A 28 -12.04 -9.19 11.21
C ALA A 28 -12.25 -9.79 9.81
N THR A 29 -11.47 -9.36 8.83
CA THR A 29 -11.69 -9.71 7.42
C THR A 29 -10.75 -10.80 6.89
N GLY A 30 -9.56 -10.96 7.47
CA GLY A 30 -8.49 -11.75 6.86
C GLY A 30 -7.81 -11.05 5.67
N PHE A 31 -8.17 -9.78 5.40
CA PHE A 31 -7.59 -8.96 4.34
C PHE A 31 -6.78 -7.79 4.89
N VAL A 32 -5.79 -7.36 4.13
CA VAL A 32 -5.05 -6.11 4.36
C VAL A 32 -5.16 -5.22 3.13
N GLN A 33 -5.39 -3.93 3.34
CA GLN A 33 -5.17 -2.90 2.33
C GLN A 33 -3.70 -2.51 2.32
N ILE A 34 -3.08 -2.54 1.13
CA ILE A 34 -1.64 -2.28 0.95
C ILE A 34 -1.35 -1.33 -0.21
N CYS A 35 -0.24 -0.62 -0.11
CA CYS A 35 0.39 0.12 -1.19
C CYS A 35 1.72 -0.56 -1.58
N PRO A 36 1.93 -0.96 -2.85
CA PRO A 36 3.17 -1.58 -3.29
C PRO A 36 4.36 -0.64 -3.16
N ILE A 37 5.55 -1.21 -2.89
CA ILE A 37 6.80 -0.45 -2.93
C ILE A 37 7.54 -0.78 -4.22
N ILE A 38 7.95 0.26 -4.94
CA ILE A 38 8.66 0.17 -6.21
C ILE A 38 10.07 0.75 -6.07
N SER A 39 11.03 0.15 -6.79
CA SER A 39 12.41 0.63 -6.82
C SER A 39 12.62 1.78 -7.82
N THR A 40 11.75 1.90 -8.83
CA THR A 40 11.83 2.97 -9.83
C THR A 40 11.24 4.26 -9.27
N ILE A 41 12.07 5.30 -9.19
CA ILE A 41 11.64 6.62 -8.74
C ILE A 41 10.77 7.30 -9.79
N ARG A 42 9.68 7.91 -9.34
CA ARG A 42 8.72 8.68 -10.13
C ARG A 42 8.52 10.04 -9.46
N HIS A 43 8.51 11.10 -10.25
CA HIS A 43 8.31 12.48 -9.80
C HIS A 43 6.91 12.97 -10.18
N ARG A 44 5.89 12.39 -9.53
CA ARG A 44 4.48 12.76 -9.71
C ARG A 44 3.68 12.41 -8.45
N PRO A 45 2.48 13.00 -8.25
CA PRO A 45 1.66 12.71 -7.07
C PRO A 45 1.42 11.21 -6.88
N GLY A 46 1.28 10.80 -5.62
CA GLY A 46 1.01 9.40 -5.25
C GLY A 46 2.24 8.49 -5.16
N PHE A 47 3.45 9.03 -5.33
CA PHE A 47 4.71 8.32 -5.11
C PHE A 47 5.49 8.98 -3.97
N PHE A 48 5.70 8.24 -2.89
CA PHE A 48 6.32 8.74 -1.66
C PHE A 48 7.65 8.04 -1.41
N THR A 49 8.74 8.79 -1.39
CA THR A 49 10.09 8.26 -1.19
C THR A 49 10.29 7.83 0.26
N LEU A 50 10.81 6.62 0.44
CA LEU A 50 11.25 6.09 1.72
C LEU A 50 12.65 6.65 2.03
N THR A 51 12.76 7.52 3.03
CA THR A 51 14.03 8.20 3.38
C THR A 51 14.67 7.64 4.64
N ASP A 52 13.88 7.18 5.60
CA ASP A 52 14.34 6.85 6.96
C ASP A 52 14.35 5.33 7.24
N GLN A 53 14.15 4.52 6.20
CA GLN A 53 14.04 3.06 6.28
C GLN A 53 15.40 2.39 6.08
N LYS A 54 15.64 1.30 6.82
CA LYS A 54 16.94 0.61 6.82
C LYS A 54 16.96 -0.60 5.91
N ALA A 55 15.85 -1.33 5.81
CA ALA A 55 15.79 -2.59 5.09
C ALA A 55 15.20 -2.44 3.68
N ILE A 56 14.34 -1.46 3.48
CA ILE A 56 13.61 -1.21 2.24
C ILE A 56 13.96 0.18 1.69
N SER A 57 14.20 0.24 0.39
CA SER A 57 14.40 1.49 -0.35
C SER A 57 13.42 1.59 -1.52
N GLY A 58 13.23 2.81 -2.03
CA GLY A 58 12.36 3.11 -3.16
C GLY A 58 11.20 4.01 -2.78
N GLN A 59 10.07 3.84 -3.46
CA GLN A 59 8.87 4.63 -3.24
C GLN A 59 7.65 3.76 -2.95
N VAL A 60 6.82 4.22 -2.02
CA VAL A 60 5.45 3.73 -1.87
C VAL A 60 4.62 4.28 -3.03
N ASN A 61 3.99 3.37 -3.78
CA ASN A 61 3.03 3.72 -4.84
C ASN A 61 1.61 3.69 -4.26
N ALA A 62 1.15 4.85 -3.77
CA ALA A 62 -0.17 4.98 -3.14
C ALA A 62 -1.33 4.91 -4.14
N ILE A 63 -1.06 5.17 -5.43
CA ILE A 63 -2.07 5.04 -6.51
C ILE A 63 -2.48 3.57 -6.71
N GLN A 64 -1.57 2.62 -6.48
CA GLN A 64 -1.85 1.19 -6.63
C GLN A 64 -2.29 0.54 -5.32
N LEU A 65 -3.20 1.20 -4.59
CA LEU A 65 -3.85 0.61 -3.42
C LEU A 65 -4.61 -0.65 -3.82
N ARG A 66 -4.47 -1.73 -3.03
CA ARG A 66 -5.22 -2.97 -3.26
C ARG A 66 -5.43 -3.79 -1.99
N SER A 67 -6.49 -4.59 -2.02
CA SER A 67 -6.80 -5.58 -1.00
C SER A 67 -6.03 -6.87 -1.23
N VAL A 68 -5.57 -7.49 -0.14
CA VAL A 68 -4.78 -8.71 -0.14
C VAL A 68 -5.28 -9.64 0.96
N ASP A 69 -5.57 -10.89 0.59
CA ASP A 69 -5.75 -11.98 1.57
C ASP A 69 -4.39 -12.30 2.20
N PHE A 70 -4.23 -12.00 3.50
CA PHE A 70 -2.97 -12.27 4.22
C PHE A 70 -2.99 -13.60 4.97
N LEU A 71 -4.14 -14.27 5.05
CA LEU A 71 -4.28 -15.60 5.64
C LEU A 71 -3.82 -16.69 4.67
N SER A 72 -3.86 -16.42 3.36
CA SER A 72 -3.37 -17.34 2.35
C SER A 72 -1.88 -17.68 2.56
N PRO A 73 -1.54 -18.96 2.84
CA PRO A 73 -0.17 -19.38 3.14
C PRO A 73 0.78 -19.19 1.95
N HIS A 74 0.25 -19.19 0.72
CA HIS A 74 1.01 -18.98 -0.50
C HIS A 74 1.58 -17.55 -0.63
N ARG A 75 1.07 -16.59 0.14
CA ARG A 75 1.53 -15.19 0.10
C ARG A 75 2.86 -14.97 0.80
N ASN A 76 3.23 -15.85 1.74
CA ASN A 76 4.47 -15.85 2.49
C ASN A 76 4.84 -14.44 2.99
N ILE A 77 3.92 -13.84 3.74
CA ILE A 77 4.01 -12.48 4.27
C ILE A 77 4.90 -12.48 5.51
N VAL A 78 5.82 -11.53 5.57
CA VAL A 78 6.71 -11.32 6.69
C VAL A 78 6.78 -9.81 6.94
N LYS A 79 6.69 -9.39 8.20
CA LYS A 79 6.93 -7.99 8.59
C LYS A 79 8.43 -7.71 8.46
N VAL A 80 8.80 -6.69 7.69
CA VAL A 80 10.21 -6.33 7.44
C VAL A 80 10.64 -5.22 8.39
N GLU A 81 9.98 -4.07 8.35
CA GLU A 81 10.25 -2.93 9.23
C GLU A 81 9.00 -2.07 9.41
N ALA A 82 9.10 -1.05 10.26
CA ALA A 82 8.09 0.00 10.38
C ALA A 82 8.51 1.23 9.55
N ILE A 83 7.52 1.93 8.99
CA ILE A 83 7.74 3.19 8.28
C ILE A 83 7.83 4.35 9.28
N ASP A 84 8.55 5.42 8.91
CA ASP A 84 8.55 6.69 9.64
C ASP A 84 7.12 7.29 9.70
N PRO A 85 6.66 7.77 10.88
CA PRO A 85 5.31 8.33 11.03
C PRO A 85 5.01 9.54 10.15
N ARG A 86 6.01 10.37 9.80
CA ARG A 86 5.79 11.57 8.98
C ARG A 86 5.50 11.16 7.54
N THR A 87 6.33 10.29 6.96
CA THR A 87 6.08 9.72 5.63
C THR A 87 4.74 8.99 5.58
N PHE A 88 4.39 8.24 6.65
CA PHE A 88 3.07 7.59 6.72
C PHE A 88 1.92 8.59 6.76
N GLY A 89 2.07 9.71 7.47
CA GLY A 89 1.07 10.77 7.52
C GLY A 89 0.74 11.36 6.14
N GLU A 90 1.76 11.65 5.33
CA GLU A 90 1.60 12.14 3.95
C GLU A 90 0.86 11.12 3.08
N ILE A 91 1.24 9.84 3.17
CA ILE A 91 0.59 8.75 2.44
C ILE A 91 -0.88 8.61 2.87
N ALA A 92 -1.16 8.66 4.19
CA ALA A 92 -2.50 8.54 4.73
C ALA A 92 -3.40 9.70 4.29
N GLN A 93 -2.87 10.92 4.22
CA GLN A 93 -3.59 12.08 3.68
C GLN A 93 -3.92 11.88 2.20
N PHE A 94 -2.97 11.41 1.40
CA PHE A 94 -3.21 11.13 -0.01
C PHE A 94 -4.25 10.02 -0.22
N ILE A 95 -4.23 8.96 0.59
CA ILE A 95 -5.25 7.91 0.55
C ILE A 95 -6.63 8.45 0.93
N ARG A 96 -6.72 9.32 1.94
CA ARG A 96 -7.99 9.99 2.28
C ARG A 96 -8.51 10.79 1.11
N PHE A 97 -7.65 11.53 0.42
CA PHE A 97 -8.01 12.28 -0.79
C PHE A 97 -8.52 11.37 -1.92
N ILE A 98 -7.93 10.19 -2.12
CA ILE A 98 -8.45 9.21 -3.11
C ILE A 98 -9.90 8.81 -2.81
N PHE A 99 -10.24 8.71 -1.53
CA PHE A 99 -11.57 8.31 -1.04
C PHE A 99 -12.32 9.48 -0.42
N ASP A 100 -12.12 10.69 -0.94
CA ASP A 100 -12.90 11.84 -0.52
C ASP A 100 -14.35 11.62 -0.95
N PHE A 101 -15.10 10.93 -0.09
CA PHE A 101 -16.46 10.51 -0.37
C PHE A 101 -17.41 11.69 -0.40
N ASP A 102 -17.06 12.83 0.20
CA ASP A 102 -17.88 14.04 0.14
C ASP A 102 -17.93 14.54 -1.32
N GLN A 103 -16.82 14.45 -2.05
CA GLN A 103 -16.76 14.76 -3.49
C GLN A 103 -17.41 13.70 -4.39
N ILE A 104 -17.56 12.47 -3.90
CA ILE A 104 -18.15 11.36 -4.66
C ILE A 104 -19.66 11.30 -4.47
N LEU A 105 -20.12 11.54 -3.25
CA LEU A 105 -21.51 11.34 -2.84
C LEU A 105 -22.40 12.53 -3.17
N ASP A 106 -21.85 13.63 -3.71
CA ASP A 106 -22.55 14.82 -4.21
C ASP A 106 -23.92 14.99 -3.57
N PHE A 107 -23.92 15.23 -2.24
CA PHE A 107 -25.11 15.66 -1.55
C PHE A 107 -25.32 17.10 -2.00
N GLY A 108 -25.86 17.28 -3.21
CA GLY A 108 -26.08 18.60 -3.79
C GLY A 108 -26.73 19.52 -2.75
N ASP A 109 -26.24 20.75 -2.68
CA ASP A 109 -26.95 21.84 -1.99
C ASP A 109 -28.41 21.95 -2.49
#